data_AF-A0A543AU52-F1
#
_entry.id   AF-A0A543AU52-F1
#
_cell.length_a   1.000
_cell.length_b   1.000
_cell.length_c   1.000
_cell.angle_alpha   90.00
_cell.angle_beta   90.00
_cell.angle_gamma   90.00
#
_symmetry.space_group_name_H-M   'P 1'
#
loop_
_entity.id
_entity.type
_entity.pdbx_description
1 polymer ?
#
loop_
_entity_poly.entity_id
_entity_poly.type
_entity_poly.pdbx_seq_one_letter_code
_entity_poly.pdbx_strand_id
1 'polypeptide(L)'
;MGLAVLAACGQATGQLQRYGALGHVAVGEAATTEAQTGFDTDDTDRTGWLIGPNFSLVVNGFTVTETVEATQASVFGYDEAAPVYASAGTEFFAAHIDPATAVDVPDLAASLIVDDVETPLERLPVGGQTIAAVVPVDAEVTLAVTDEGRTQRLNLRDGDRTEDVAGFYIGGPESADPDDYDERGTVTAEAGSAYLPAEREVGITMAVGAAHRSPWSTEHGWAADGNVWISVPVSGMATDAVWGFDTSDGSHEPKLYWRLSETELFSLAPVDGDPVAAVGEETFVVDESADYTGSTETEFTPGEIRLWFEVPEETVTANLRITPSGQLTAEWADATGSGSWDVEPESGEITLTFR
;
A
#
# COMPACT_ATOMS: atom_id res chain seq x y z
N MET A 1 29.95 18.23 89.20
CA MET A 1 29.34 17.03 88.58
C MET A 1 28.07 17.47 87.87
N GLY A 2 28.11 17.59 86.55
CA GLY A 2 26.93 17.86 85.72
C GLY A 2 27.13 17.09 84.41
N LEU A 3 26.42 15.98 84.26
CA LEU A 3 26.39 15.21 83.02
C LEU A 3 25.42 15.89 82.05
N ALA A 4 25.95 16.43 80.95
CA ALA A 4 25.15 16.87 79.82
C ALA A 4 24.88 15.65 78.92
N VAL A 5 23.60 15.28 78.78
CA VAL A 5 23.15 14.26 77.83
C VAL A 5 22.88 14.98 76.49
N LEU A 6 23.76 14.76 75.52
CA LEU A 6 23.55 15.17 74.13
C LEU A 6 22.63 14.14 73.46
N ALA A 7 21.36 14.49 73.29
CA ALA A 7 20.42 13.74 72.46
C ALA A 7 20.78 13.94 70.99
N ALA A 8 21.36 12.92 70.36
CA ALA A 8 21.51 12.87 68.91
C ALA A 8 20.14 12.59 68.27
N CYS A 9 19.48 13.64 67.77
CA CYS A 9 18.37 13.48 66.83
C CYS A 9 18.96 12.96 65.51
N GLY A 10 18.99 11.64 65.34
CA GLY A 10 19.21 11.04 64.03
C GLY A 10 18.08 11.46 63.10
N GLN A 11 18.38 12.37 62.17
CA GLN A 11 17.51 12.59 61.03
C GLN A 11 17.53 11.31 60.21
N ALA A 12 16.51 10.47 60.39
CA ALA A 12 16.19 9.43 59.43
C ALA A 12 15.77 10.15 58.14
N THR A 13 16.73 10.41 57.26
CA THR A 13 16.45 10.70 55.85
C THR A 13 15.93 9.41 55.24
N GLY A 14 14.66 9.10 55.52
CA GLY A 14 13.94 8.11 54.74
C GLY A 14 13.90 8.63 53.32
N GLN A 15 14.74 8.09 52.44
CA GLN A 15 14.55 8.27 51.01
C GLN A 15 13.16 7.72 50.70
N LEU A 16 12.24 8.62 50.34
CA LEU A 16 10.94 8.21 49.83
C LEU A 16 11.20 7.39 48.58
N GLN A 17 10.93 6.09 48.63
CA GLN A 17 10.97 5.25 47.45
C GLN A 17 10.00 5.83 46.42
N ARG A 18 10.51 6.09 45.22
CA ARG A 18 9.73 6.59 44.10
C ARG A 18 9.19 5.40 43.34
N TYR A 19 7.87 5.32 43.27
CA TYR A 19 7.20 4.29 42.51
C TYR A 19 6.71 4.87 41.19
N GLY A 20 6.87 4.10 40.10
CA GLY A 20 6.21 4.41 38.84
C GLY A 20 4.70 4.33 39.01
N ALA A 21 3.96 5.27 38.42
CA ALA A 21 2.50 5.23 38.44
C ALA A 21 2.01 4.20 37.42
N LEU A 22 1.08 3.32 37.81
CA LEU A 22 0.41 2.41 36.88
C LEU A 22 -0.21 3.20 35.72
N GLY A 23 -0.01 2.74 34.49
CA GLY A 23 -0.48 3.41 33.28
C GLY A 23 0.38 4.60 32.85
N HIS A 24 1.52 4.85 33.51
CA HIS A 24 2.55 5.73 32.95
C HIS A 24 3.08 5.11 31.65
N VAL A 25 3.10 5.90 30.58
CA VAL A 25 3.66 5.51 29.28
C VAL A 25 4.55 6.64 28.78
N ALA A 26 5.71 6.29 28.23
CA ALA A 26 6.66 7.23 27.65
C ALA A 26 7.36 6.62 26.43
N VAL A 27 7.78 7.48 25.50
CA VAL A 27 8.59 7.11 24.34
C VAL A 27 9.90 7.89 24.40
N GLY A 28 11.04 7.21 24.35
CA GLY A 28 12.34 7.86 24.43
C GLY A 28 13.51 7.00 23.95
N GLU A 29 14.68 7.62 23.80
CA GLU A 29 15.93 6.92 23.42
C GLU A 29 16.57 6.28 24.66
N ALA A 30 16.35 4.98 24.87
CA ALA A 30 16.97 4.28 25.99
C ALA A 30 18.47 4.04 25.73
N ALA A 31 19.28 4.16 26.78
CA ALA A 31 20.73 3.90 26.71
C ALA A 31 21.09 2.43 26.39
N THR A 32 20.12 1.52 26.50
CA THR A 32 20.26 0.10 26.17
C THR A 32 19.15 -0.29 25.20
N THR A 33 19.53 -0.67 23.99
CA THR A 33 18.63 -1.08 22.91
C THR A 33 18.47 -2.61 22.81
N GLU A 34 19.17 -3.37 23.65
CA GLU A 34 19.07 -4.84 23.65
C GLU A 34 17.86 -5.28 24.48
N ALA A 35 16.91 -5.90 23.79
CA ALA A 35 15.80 -6.60 24.42
C ALA A 35 16.31 -7.82 25.21
N GLN A 36 15.73 -8.05 26.39
CA GLN A 36 15.98 -9.31 27.13
C GLN A 36 15.27 -10.49 26.46
N THR A 37 14.09 -10.24 25.90
CA THR A 37 13.33 -11.19 25.09
C THR A 37 13.25 -10.63 23.68
N GLY A 38 14.01 -11.21 22.76
CA GLY A 38 14.05 -10.79 21.37
C GLY A 38 12.99 -11.51 20.52
N PHE A 39 12.55 -10.86 19.46
CA PHE A 39 11.77 -11.46 18.37
C PHE A 39 12.71 -11.86 17.23
N ASP A 40 12.37 -12.93 16.52
CA ASP A 40 13.08 -13.30 15.30
C ASP A 40 12.58 -12.43 14.15
N THR A 41 13.29 -11.33 13.91
CA THR A 41 12.95 -10.38 12.86
C THR A 41 13.53 -10.77 11.49
N ASP A 42 14.34 -11.83 11.43
CA ASP A 42 14.98 -12.31 10.21
C ASP A 42 14.09 -13.33 9.44
N ASP A 43 13.00 -13.82 10.07
CA ASP A 43 12.12 -14.83 9.51
C ASP A 43 10.98 -14.26 8.62
N THR A 44 10.55 -15.08 7.67
CA THR A 44 9.42 -14.87 6.76
C THR A 44 8.08 -14.58 7.44
N ASP A 45 7.93 -14.93 8.72
CA ASP A 45 6.69 -14.76 9.49
C ASP A 45 6.51 -13.31 10.02
N ARG A 46 7.57 -12.49 9.99
CA ARG A 46 7.54 -11.06 10.37
C ARG A 46 7.00 -10.78 11.78
N THR A 47 7.37 -11.61 12.76
CA THR A 47 7.08 -11.37 14.18
C THR A 47 7.69 -10.04 14.63
N GLY A 48 6.92 -9.22 15.34
CA GLY A 48 7.33 -7.88 15.77
C GLY A 48 7.15 -6.78 14.73
N TRP A 49 6.56 -7.07 13.56
CA TRP A 49 6.35 -6.07 12.52
C TRP A 49 4.92 -5.52 12.51
N LEU A 50 4.81 -4.20 12.36
CA LEU A 50 3.60 -3.52 11.87
C LEU A 50 3.97 -2.74 10.62
N ILE A 51 3.21 -2.92 9.55
CA ILE A 51 3.48 -2.26 8.28
C ILE A 51 2.19 -1.58 7.83
N GLY A 52 2.27 -0.31 7.52
CA GLY A 52 1.18 0.45 6.92
C GLY A 52 1.65 1.26 5.72
N PRO A 53 0.73 1.97 5.07
CA PRO A 53 1.02 2.85 3.94
C PRO A 53 2.17 3.83 4.18
N ASN A 54 2.27 4.37 5.38
CA ASN A 54 3.20 5.45 5.74
C ASN A 54 4.23 5.05 6.80
N PHE A 55 4.33 3.76 7.13
CA PHE A 55 5.31 3.27 8.11
C PHE A 55 5.66 1.78 7.96
N SER A 56 6.87 1.43 8.39
CA SER A 56 7.30 0.07 8.67
C SER A 56 7.93 0.06 10.06
N LEU A 57 7.16 -0.33 11.07
CA LEU A 57 7.59 -0.41 12.46
C LEU A 57 8.08 -1.83 12.75
N VAL A 58 9.29 -1.93 13.29
CA VAL A 58 9.88 -3.19 13.72
C VAL A 58 10.18 -3.10 15.22
N VAL A 59 9.56 -3.96 15.99
CA VAL A 59 9.86 -4.18 17.42
C VAL A 59 10.83 -5.35 17.50
N ASN A 60 12.02 -5.16 18.06
CA ASN A 60 13.01 -6.24 18.15
C ASN A 60 12.81 -7.12 19.39
N GLY A 61 11.91 -6.73 20.29
CA GLY A 61 11.63 -7.44 21.53
C GLY A 61 11.27 -6.50 22.69
N PHE A 62 11.33 -7.04 23.91
CA PHE A 62 11.03 -6.30 25.13
C PHE A 62 11.94 -6.68 26.31
N THR A 63 11.89 -5.83 27.34
CA THR A 63 12.56 -6.01 28.63
C THR A 63 11.56 -5.75 29.75
N VAL A 64 11.62 -6.58 30.79
CA VAL A 64 10.83 -6.41 32.02
C VAL A 64 11.76 -6.25 33.21
N THR A 65 11.49 -5.28 34.08
CA THR A 65 12.28 -5.06 35.30
C THR A 65 11.42 -4.51 36.44
N GLU A 66 11.81 -4.77 37.69
CA GLU A 66 11.20 -4.16 38.87
C GLU A 66 11.81 -2.79 39.19
N THR A 67 12.94 -2.44 38.58
CA THR A 67 13.67 -1.19 38.86
C THR A 67 14.25 -0.60 37.58
N VAL A 68 14.07 0.71 37.41
CA VAL A 68 14.72 1.51 36.36
C VAL A 68 15.78 2.38 37.02
N GLU A 69 17.02 2.29 36.53
CA GLU A 69 18.12 3.10 37.03
C GLU A 69 17.89 4.59 36.77
N ALA A 70 18.44 5.45 37.62
CA ALA A 70 18.20 6.89 37.57
C ALA A 70 18.49 7.52 36.19
N THR A 71 19.49 7.01 35.48
CA THR A 71 19.87 7.48 34.13
C THR A 71 18.87 7.13 33.04
N GLN A 72 18.12 6.03 33.19
CA GLN A 72 17.05 5.65 32.25
C GLN A 72 15.70 6.24 32.67
N ALA A 73 15.50 6.42 33.97
CA ALA A 73 14.28 7.00 34.51
C ALA A 73 14.01 8.40 33.93
N SER A 74 15.07 9.22 33.74
CA SER A 74 14.95 10.54 33.13
C SER A 74 14.46 10.52 31.68
N VAL A 75 14.95 9.56 30.88
CA VAL A 75 14.49 9.33 29.49
C VAL A 75 12.99 9.04 29.47
N PHE A 76 12.49 8.32 30.48
CA PHE A 76 11.06 7.98 30.60
C PHE A 76 10.23 9.04 31.33
N GLY A 77 10.78 10.25 31.53
CA GLY A 77 10.07 11.39 32.10
C GLY A 77 10.01 11.41 33.64
N TYR A 78 10.78 10.56 34.32
CA TYR A 78 10.92 10.61 35.78
C TYR A 78 12.07 11.54 36.20
N ASP A 79 12.03 12.06 37.42
CA ASP A 79 13.08 12.96 37.94
C ASP A 79 14.43 12.22 38.16
N GLU A 80 15.51 12.76 37.59
CA GLU A 80 16.84 12.13 37.37
C GLU A 80 17.62 11.75 38.64
N ALA A 81 17.12 12.10 39.83
CA ALA A 81 17.89 12.04 41.06
C ALA A 81 17.91 10.65 41.74
N ALA A 82 17.09 9.69 41.32
CA ALA A 82 17.01 8.37 41.97
C ALA A 82 16.44 7.28 41.05
N PRO A 83 16.77 6.00 41.29
CA PRO A 83 16.07 4.88 40.67
C PRO A 83 14.56 4.92 40.96
N VAL A 84 13.78 4.40 40.01
CA VAL A 84 12.33 4.27 40.15
C VAL A 84 12.00 2.79 40.26
N TYR A 85 11.13 2.45 41.20
CA TYR A 85 10.73 1.07 41.48
C TYR A 85 9.31 0.82 40.98
N ALA A 86 9.05 -0.40 40.52
CA ALA A 86 7.68 -0.82 40.28
C ALA A 86 6.99 -1.03 41.63
N SER A 87 5.71 -0.69 41.71
CA SER A 87 4.90 -1.01 42.89
C SER A 87 4.61 -2.52 42.93
N ALA A 88 4.21 -3.04 44.10
CA ALA A 88 3.88 -4.46 44.22
C ALA A 88 2.74 -4.86 43.24
N GLY A 89 2.96 -5.91 42.45
CA GLY A 89 2.02 -6.37 41.42
C GLY A 89 2.12 -5.63 40.08
N THR A 90 3.11 -4.76 39.92
CA THR A 90 3.43 -4.07 38.65
C THR A 90 4.87 -4.33 38.24
N GLU A 91 5.17 -4.08 36.98
CA GLU A 91 6.51 -4.16 36.39
C GLU A 91 6.76 -2.95 35.46
N PHE A 92 8.04 -2.64 35.23
CA PHE A 92 8.41 -1.80 34.11
C PHE A 92 8.55 -2.67 32.87
N PHE A 93 7.76 -2.35 31.86
CA PHE A 93 7.81 -2.94 30.54
C PHE A 93 8.47 -1.96 29.58
N ALA A 94 9.42 -2.44 28.77
CA ALA A 94 10.11 -1.64 27.77
C ALA A 94 10.16 -2.42 26.45
N ALA A 95 9.39 -1.99 25.44
CA ALA A 95 9.47 -2.50 24.08
C ALA A 95 10.48 -1.69 23.27
N HIS A 96 11.37 -2.37 22.56
CA HIS A 96 12.51 -1.75 21.88
C HIS A 96 12.28 -1.75 20.37
N ILE A 97 12.42 -0.58 19.77
CA ILE A 97 12.15 -0.36 18.36
C ILE A 97 13.44 -0.50 17.58
N ASP A 98 13.44 -1.39 16.60
CA ASP A 98 14.59 -1.67 15.76
C ASP A 98 14.98 -0.44 14.93
N PRO A 99 16.28 -0.14 14.76
CA PRO A 99 16.76 0.93 13.88
C PRO A 99 16.28 0.85 12.42
N ALA A 100 15.87 -0.31 11.92
CA ALA A 100 15.28 -0.49 10.60
C ALA A 100 13.86 0.09 10.47
N THR A 101 13.25 0.52 11.57
CA THR A 101 11.95 1.19 11.56
C THR A 101 11.97 2.45 10.70
N ALA A 102 11.02 2.55 9.78
CA ALA A 102 10.79 3.71 8.93
C ALA A 102 9.41 4.30 9.19
N VAL A 103 9.33 5.62 9.33
CA VAL A 103 8.08 6.36 9.50
C VAL A 103 8.12 7.55 8.56
N ASP A 104 7.27 7.53 7.54
CA ASP A 104 7.30 8.51 6.45
C ASP A 104 6.45 9.75 6.78
N VAL A 105 5.41 9.57 7.60
CA VAL A 105 4.50 10.64 8.01
C VAL A 105 4.52 10.80 9.54
N PRO A 106 4.77 12.02 10.06
CA PRO A 106 4.97 12.24 11.50
C PRO A 106 3.68 12.14 12.34
N ASP A 107 2.50 12.24 11.72
CA ASP A 107 1.22 12.41 12.42
C ASP A 107 0.41 11.09 12.54
N LEU A 108 1.07 9.94 12.54
CA LEU A 108 0.43 8.66 12.79
C LEU A 108 -0.08 8.57 14.23
N ALA A 109 -1.35 8.20 14.38
CA ALA A 109 -1.94 7.99 15.70
C ALA A 109 -1.50 6.62 16.24
N ALA A 110 -0.93 6.61 17.45
CA ALA A 110 -0.52 5.37 18.11
C ALA A 110 -1.00 5.36 19.56
N SER A 111 -1.32 4.18 20.07
CA SER A 111 -1.73 3.97 21.45
C SER A 111 -1.18 2.67 22.01
N LEU A 112 -0.92 2.65 23.31
CA LEU A 112 -0.57 1.45 24.07
C LEU A 112 -1.81 0.97 24.82
N ILE A 113 -2.21 -0.26 24.58
CA ILE A 113 -3.34 -0.92 25.24
C ILE A 113 -2.78 -1.89 26.27
N VAL A 114 -3.19 -1.73 27.53
CA VAL A 114 -2.79 -2.60 28.64
C VAL A 114 -4.04 -3.07 29.36
N ASP A 115 -4.34 -4.37 29.34
CA ASP A 115 -5.56 -4.97 29.90
C ASP A 115 -6.84 -4.16 29.55
N ASP A 116 -7.08 -3.93 28.24
CA ASP A 116 -8.19 -3.14 27.68
C ASP A 116 -8.16 -1.61 27.95
N VAL A 117 -7.14 -1.10 28.64
CA VAL A 117 -6.98 0.35 28.86
C VAL A 117 -6.09 0.94 27.79
N GLU A 118 -6.69 1.72 26.89
CA GLU A 118 -5.99 2.44 25.83
C GLU A 118 -5.38 3.75 26.34
N THR A 119 -4.07 3.91 26.14
CA THR A 119 -3.31 5.12 26.46
C THR A 119 -2.68 5.66 25.17
N PRO A 120 -3.09 6.85 24.68
CA PRO A 120 -2.48 7.45 23.50
C PRO A 120 -0.99 7.73 23.71
N LEU A 121 -0.19 7.43 22.69
CA LEU A 121 1.21 7.86 22.62
C LEU A 121 1.26 9.28 22.04
N GLU A 122 2.26 10.06 22.45
CA GLU A 122 2.47 11.41 21.90
C GLU A 122 2.82 11.37 20.40
N ARG A 123 3.41 10.26 19.95
CA ARG A 123 3.78 9.96 18.55
C ARG A 123 4.14 8.48 18.41
N LEU A 124 4.16 7.98 17.19
CA LEU A 124 4.77 6.68 16.88
C LEU A 124 6.29 6.73 17.20
N PRO A 125 6.86 5.70 17.85
CA PRO A 125 8.31 5.67 18.08
C PRO A 125 9.04 5.45 16.75
N VAL A 126 10.25 6.03 16.64
CA VAL A 126 11.14 5.82 15.49
C VAL A 126 12.25 4.84 15.85
N GLY A 127 13.02 4.39 14.85
CA GLY A 127 14.09 3.42 15.05
C GLY A 127 15.09 3.80 16.15
N GLY A 128 15.42 2.84 17.01
CA GLY A 128 16.32 3.02 18.15
C GLY A 128 15.66 3.59 19.42
N GLN A 129 14.35 3.85 19.39
CA GLN A 129 13.61 4.29 20.57
C GLN A 129 12.98 3.13 21.34
N THR A 130 12.46 3.44 22.53
CA THR A 130 11.81 2.48 23.42
C THR A 130 10.45 3.04 23.83
N ILE A 131 9.42 2.19 23.80
CA ILE A 131 8.15 2.45 24.50
C ILE A 131 8.30 1.88 25.90
N ALA A 132 8.24 2.73 26.92
CA ALA A 132 8.31 2.32 28.31
C ALA A 132 6.97 2.53 29.02
N ALA A 133 6.53 1.54 29.79
CA ALA A 133 5.30 1.60 30.55
C ALA A 133 5.42 0.94 31.93
N VAL A 134 4.59 1.36 32.87
CA VAL A 134 4.38 0.63 34.14
C VAL A 134 3.06 -0.11 34.03
N VAL A 135 3.15 -1.44 33.98
CA VAL A 135 2.02 -2.32 33.69
C VAL A 135 1.83 -3.34 34.83
N PRO A 136 0.64 -3.96 34.99
CA PRO A 136 0.51 -5.10 35.88
C PRO A 136 1.44 -6.23 35.43
N VAL A 137 1.94 -7.03 36.38
CA VAL A 137 2.78 -8.19 36.06
C VAL A 137 2.03 -9.12 35.10
N ASP A 138 2.71 -9.55 34.04
CA ASP A 138 2.19 -10.42 32.97
C ASP A 138 0.98 -9.86 32.18
N ALA A 139 0.62 -8.58 32.34
CA ALA A 139 -0.48 -7.96 31.59
C ALA A 139 -0.21 -8.00 30.08
N GLU A 140 -1.26 -8.19 29.27
CA GLU A 140 -1.14 -8.07 27.82
C GLU A 140 -0.81 -6.63 27.45
N VAL A 141 0.20 -6.42 26.60
CA VAL A 141 0.64 -5.09 26.17
C VAL A 141 0.59 -5.05 24.66
N THR A 142 -0.34 -4.28 24.11
CA THR A 142 -0.59 -4.21 22.68
C THR A 142 -0.34 -2.80 22.17
N LEU A 143 0.49 -2.66 21.14
CA LEU A 143 0.65 -1.42 20.40
C LEU A 143 -0.39 -1.36 19.28
N ALA A 144 -1.22 -0.34 19.28
CA ALA A 144 -2.13 -0.03 18.18
C ALA A 144 -1.60 1.17 17.39
N VAL A 145 -1.57 1.05 16.07
CA VAL A 145 -1.16 2.11 15.14
C VAL A 145 -2.28 2.32 14.13
N THR A 146 -2.72 3.55 13.97
CA THR A 146 -3.76 3.94 13.01
C THR A 146 -3.16 4.77 11.90
N ASP A 147 -3.32 4.30 10.67
CA ASP A 147 -2.84 4.93 9.45
C ASP A 147 -3.97 4.98 8.41
N GLU A 148 -4.21 6.17 7.85
CA GLU A 148 -5.31 6.42 6.89
C GLU A 148 -6.68 5.85 7.35
N GLY A 149 -6.96 5.90 8.65
CA GLY A 149 -8.22 5.45 9.24
C GLY A 149 -8.32 3.96 9.56
N ARG A 150 -7.31 3.14 9.23
CA ARG A 150 -7.24 1.72 9.63
C ARG A 150 -6.27 1.53 10.78
N THR A 151 -6.72 0.84 11.82
CA THR A 151 -5.90 0.46 12.97
C THR A 151 -5.34 -0.94 12.78
N GLN A 152 -4.05 -1.12 13.06
CA GLN A 152 -3.40 -2.43 13.19
C GLN A 152 -2.86 -2.56 14.61
N ARG A 153 -2.79 -3.78 15.14
CA ARG A 153 -2.25 -4.01 16.48
C ARG A 153 -1.27 -5.16 16.57
N LEU A 154 -0.25 -4.95 17.40
CA LEU A 154 0.85 -5.85 17.68
C LEU A 154 0.93 -6.09 19.19
N ASN A 155 0.86 -7.35 19.61
CA ASN A 155 1.16 -7.71 20.98
C ASN A 155 2.68 -7.64 21.18
N LEU A 156 3.11 -6.82 22.11
CA LEU A 156 4.52 -6.50 22.36
C LEU A 156 5.24 -7.55 23.21
N ARG A 157 4.56 -8.62 23.66
CA ARG A 157 5.16 -9.72 24.43
C ARG A 157 5.52 -10.93 23.58
N ASP A 158 4.72 -11.23 22.57
CA ASP A 158 4.98 -12.34 21.64
C ASP A 158 5.39 -11.84 20.25
N GLY A 159 5.10 -10.57 19.93
CA GLY A 159 5.35 -9.99 18.63
C GLY A 159 4.29 -10.38 17.59
N ASP A 160 3.17 -10.95 18.03
CA ASP A 160 2.11 -11.40 17.13
C ASP A 160 1.16 -10.25 16.78
N ARG A 161 0.74 -10.23 15.52
CA ARG A 161 -0.30 -9.31 15.05
C ARG A 161 -1.65 -9.88 15.45
N THR A 162 -2.51 -9.02 16.01
CA THR A 162 -3.89 -9.43 16.37
C THR A 162 -4.82 -9.51 15.16
N GLU A 163 -4.48 -8.82 14.07
CA GLU A 163 -5.22 -8.78 12.81
C GLU A 163 -4.23 -9.06 11.68
N ASP A 164 -4.48 -10.09 10.89
CA ASP A 164 -3.74 -10.31 9.66
C ASP A 164 -4.19 -9.27 8.64
N VAL A 165 -3.26 -8.45 8.16
CA VAL A 165 -3.50 -7.69 6.94
C VAL A 165 -2.87 -8.47 5.79
N ALA A 166 -3.74 -9.02 4.94
CA ALA A 166 -3.32 -9.74 3.75
C ALA A 166 -2.67 -8.78 2.73
N GLY A 167 -1.47 -9.12 2.26
CA GLY A 167 -0.77 -8.40 1.20
C GLY A 167 0.43 -7.57 1.65
N PHE A 168 1.29 -7.25 0.68
CA PHE A 168 2.54 -6.54 0.93
C PHE A 168 2.34 -5.03 0.71
N TYR A 169 2.54 -4.23 1.76
CA TYR A 169 2.55 -2.76 1.64
C TYR A 169 3.75 -2.21 0.86
N ILE A 170 4.82 -3.00 0.74
CA ILE A 170 6.11 -2.53 0.22
C ILE A 170 6.70 -3.55 -0.77
N GLY A 171 6.34 -3.39 -2.05
CA GLY A 171 7.37 -3.03 -3.04
C GLY A 171 7.96 -4.11 -3.93
N GLY A 172 7.19 -5.10 -4.39
CA GLY A 172 7.63 -5.98 -5.48
C GLY A 172 6.48 -6.42 -6.38
N PRO A 173 6.73 -6.67 -7.69
CA PRO A 173 5.77 -7.40 -8.51
C PRO A 173 5.54 -8.78 -7.90
N GLU A 174 4.28 -9.12 -7.64
CA GLU A 174 3.89 -10.40 -7.07
C GLU A 174 3.51 -11.41 -8.15
N SER A 175 3.14 -10.94 -9.33
CA SER A 175 2.98 -11.80 -10.50
C SER A 175 4.27 -11.98 -11.29
N ALA A 176 4.32 -13.05 -12.08
CA ALA A 176 5.27 -13.13 -13.19
C ALA A 176 4.99 -12.03 -14.23
N ASP A 177 5.99 -11.70 -15.05
CA ASP A 177 5.79 -10.86 -16.24
C ASP A 177 4.77 -11.57 -17.16
N PRO A 178 3.60 -10.94 -17.41
CA PRO A 178 2.58 -11.52 -18.26
C PRO A 178 2.96 -11.44 -19.75
N ASP A 179 2.21 -12.16 -20.59
CA ASP A 179 2.31 -12.05 -22.04
C ASP A 179 1.72 -10.71 -22.53
N ASP A 180 2.31 -10.17 -23.61
CA ASP A 180 1.76 -9.01 -24.32
C ASP A 180 0.47 -9.39 -25.06
N TYR A 181 -0.35 -8.38 -25.36
CA TYR A 181 -1.57 -8.53 -26.14
C TYR A 181 -1.41 -7.87 -27.52
N ASP A 182 -1.73 -8.60 -28.59
CA ASP A 182 -1.73 -8.12 -29.99
C ASP A 182 -2.88 -8.79 -30.72
N GLU A 183 -3.90 -8.01 -31.08
CA GLU A 183 -5.05 -8.50 -31.83
C GLU A 183 -5.49 -7.52 -32.91
N ARG A 184 -6.14 -8.06 -33.95
CA ARG A 184 -6.56 -7.29 -35.12
C ARG A 184 -8.02 -7.54 -35.46
N GLY A 185 -8.70 -6.49 -35.92
CA GLY A 185 -10.05 -6.53 -36.44
C GLY A 185 -10.15 -5.84 -37.81
N THR A 186 -11.30 -5.99 -38.45
CA THR A 186 -11.64 -5.31 -39.71
C THR A 186 -12.83 -4.39 -39.49
N VAL A 187 -12.70 -3.13 -39.92
CA VAL A 187 -13.70 -2.07 -39.82
C VAL A 187 -14.15 -1.62 -41.20
N THR A 188 -15.44 -1.47 -41.39
CA THR A 188 -16.02 -0.71 -42.50
C THR A 188 -16.35 0.70 -42.04
N ALA A 189 -15.80 1.68 -42.73
CA ALA A 189 -16.05 3.11 -42.53
C ALA A 189 -17.02 3.65 -43.59
N GLU A 190 -18.08 4.34 -43.17
CA GLU A 190 -19.09 4.96 -44.05
C GLU A 190 -19.37 6.45 -43.75
N ALA A 191 -19.47 7.30 -44.79
CA ALA A 191 -19.87 8.73 -44.69
C ALA A 191 -20.99 9.12 -45.66
N GLY A 192 -22.08 8.37 -45.63
CA GLY A 192 -23.25 8.65 -46.47
C GLY A 192 -22.95 8.55 -47.97
N SER A 193 -23.86 9.06 -48.81
CA SER A 193 -23.81 8.81 -50.27
C SER A 193 -22.68 9.51 -51.03
N ALA A 194 -21.94 10.41 -50.37
CA ALA A 194 -20.83 11.13 -51.00
C ALA A 194 -19.56 10.27 -51.09
N TYR A 195 -19.47 9.21 -50.28
CA TYR A 195 -18.31 8.34 -50.16
C TYR A 195 -18.69 6.87 -50.31
N LEU A 196 -17.80 6.08 -50.90
CA LEU A 196 -17.94 4.63 -50.87
C LEU A 196 -17.48 4.11 -49.51
N PRO A 197 -18.11 3.05 -48.96
CA PRO A 197 -17.59 2.37 -47.78
C PRO A 197 -16.14 1.95 -47.99
N ALA A 198 -15.33 2.10 -46.95
CA ALA A 198 -13.91 1.73 -46.97
C ALA A 198 -13.62 0.71 -45.86
N GLU A 199 -13.12 -0.46 -46.24
CA GLU A 199 -12.64 -1.49 -45.31
C GLU A 199 -11.22 -1.16 -44.84
N ARG A 200 -10.96 -1.36 -43.55
CA ARG A 200 -9.67 -1.11 -42.90
C ARG A 200 -9.38 -2.21 -41.88
N GLU A 201 -8.13 -2.62 -41.80
CA GLU A 201 -7.65 -3.43 -40.68
C GLU A 201 -7.23 -2.48 -39.56
N VAL A 202 -7.64 -2.79 -38.34
CA VAL A 202 -7.31 -2.01 -37.13
C VAL A 202 -6.75 -2.99 -36.11
N GLY A 203 -5.48 -2.80 -35.74
CA GLY A 203 -4.82 -3.56 -34.67
C GLY A 203 -4.86 -2.83 -33.34
N ILE A 204 -4.77 -3.57 -32.25
CA ILE A 204 -4.47 -3.08 -30.91
C ILE A 204 -3.37 -3.95 -30.32
N THR A 205 -2.30 -3.31 -29.88
CA THR A 205 -1.20 -3.96 -29.16
C THR A 205 -1.01 -3.27 -27.81
N MET A 206 -0.58 -4.01 -26.79
CA MET A 206 -0.19 -3.45 -25.50
C MET A 206 0.71 -4.42 -24.74
N ALA A 207 1.67 -3.87 -23.99
CA ALA A 207 2.47 -4.61 -23.04
C ALA A 207 1.80 -4.59 -21.66
N VAL A 208 1.58 -5.77 -21.08
CA VAL A 208 1.05 -5.91 -19.73
C VAL A 208 2.22 -6.21 -18.80
N GLY A 209 2.44 -5.35 -17.82
CA GLY A 209 3.51 -5.57 -16.84
C GLY A 209 3.04 -6.39 -15.65
N ALA A 210 3.99 -6.76 -14.79
CA ALA A 210 3.70 -7.54 -13.61
C ALA A 210 2.75 -6.81 -12.63
N ALA A 211 1.78 -7.55 -12.12
CA ALA A 211 0.76 -7.05 -11.23
C ALA A 211 1.24 -7.00 -9.78
N HIS A 212 0.73 -6.01 -9.05
CA HIS A 212 0.94 -5.85 -7.61
C HIS A 212 -0.36 -6.05 -6.87
N ARG A 213 -0.29 -6.69 -5.70
CA ARG A 213 -1.42 -6.89 -4.82
C ARG A 213 -1.16 -6.17 -3.49
N SER A 214 -2.05 -5.27 -3.09
CA SER A 214 -1.86 -4.46 -1.89
C SER A 214 -3.20 -4.15 -1.21
N PRO A 215 -3.27 -4.17 0.13
CA PRO A 215 -4.46 -3.76 0.87
C PRO A 215 -4.72 -2.24 0.80
N TRP A 216 -3.74 -1.45 0.36
CA TRP A 216 -3.85 0.01 0.24
C TRP A 216 -3.15 0.53 -1.02
N SER A 217 -3.69 1.60 -1.60
CA SER A 217 -3.02 2.37 -2.65
C SER A 217 -3.14 3.87 -2.40
N THR A 218 -2.19 4.65 -2.92
CA THR A 218 -2.25 6.11 -2.83
C THR A 218 -3.47 6.69 -3.56
N GLU A 219 -3.92 6.04 -4.63
CA GLU A 219 -5.02 6.52 -5.48
C GLU A 219 -6.40 6.17 -4.91
N HIS A 220 -6.52 5.03 -4.23
CA HIS A 220 -7.82 4.52 -3.77
C HIS A 220 -7.93 4.31 -2.26
N GLY A 221 -6.85 4.51 -1.50
CA GLY A 221 -6.81 4.26 -0.06
C GLY A 221 -6.90 2.77 0.26
N TRP A 222 -7.47 2.45 1.42
CA TRP A 222 -7.71 1.07 1.86
C TRP A 222 -8.78 0.40 1.00
N ALA A 223 -8.50 -0.82 0.55
CA ALA A 223 -9.55 -1.71 0.06
C ALA A 223 -10.54 -2.01 1.19
N ALA A 224 -11.76 -2.42 0.84
CA ALA A 224 -12.74 -2.83 1.83
C ALA A 224 -12.25 -4.04 2.65
N ASP A 225 -12.80 -4.23 3.85
CA ASP A 225 -12.44 -5.37 4.70
C ASP A 225 -12.65 -6.70 3.97
N GLY A 226 -11.61 -7.54 3.95
CA GLY A 226 -11.58 -8.81 3.20
C GLY A 226 -11.21 -8.67 1.72
N ASN A 227 -10.88 -7.47 1.25
CA ASN A 227 -10.42 -7.21 -0.11
C ASN A 227 -9.00 -6.64 -0.15
N VAL A 228 -8.44 -6.66 -1.36
CA VAL A 228 -7.16 -6.04 -1.73
C VAL A 228 -7.31 -5.35 -3.08
N TRP A 229 -6.44 -4.38 -3.34
CA TRP A 229 -6.21 -3.82 -4.66
C TRP A 229 -5.25 -4.70 -5.45
N ILE A 230 -5.58 -4.99 -6.70
CA ILE A 230 -4.64 -5.47 -7.71
C ILE A 230 -4.38 -4.31 -8.68
N SER A 231 -3.11 -3.94 -8.84
CA SER A 231 -2.68 -2.95 -9.82
C SER A 231 -1.96 -3.63 -10.98
N VAL A 232 -2.38 -3.38 -12.22
CA VAL A 232 -1.75 -3.92 -13.42
C VAL A 232 -1.24 -2.77 -14.29
N PRO A 233 0.10 -2.59 -14.43
CA PRO A 233 0.62 -1.61 -15.36
C PRO A 233 0.42 -2.09 -16.80
N VAL A 234 -0.08 -1.21 -17.66
CA VAL A 234 -0.23 -1.44 -19.10
C VAL A 234 0.49 -0.32 -19.83
N SER A 235 1.34 -0.67 -20.78
CA SER A 235 2.18 0.29 -21.52
C SER A 235 2.24 -0.07 -22.99
N GLY A 236 2.83 0.81 -23.80
CA GLY A 236 3.01 0.55 -25.24
C GLY A 236 1.69 0.26 -25.96
N MET A 237 0.58 0.78 -25.44
CA MET A 237 -0.74 0.52 -26.03
C MET A 237 -0.80 1.24 -27.36
N ALA A 238 -0.61 0.55 -28.48
CA ALA A 238 -0.62 1.12 -29.81
C ALA A 238 -1.76 0.55 -30.65
N THR A 239 -2.11 1.27 -31.71
CA THR A 239 -3.05 0.78 -32.71
C THR A 239 -2.54 1.07 -34.10
N ASP A 240 -2.79 0.16 -35.02
CA ASP A 240 -2.51 0.34 -36.44
C ASP A 240 -3.63 1.22 -37.05
N ALA A 241 -3.81 2.46 -36.57
CA ALA A 241 -4.76 3.40 -37.16
C ALA A 241 -4.20 3.88 -38.52
N VAL A 242 -4.82 3.42 -39.62
CA VAL A 242 -4.32 3.64 -40.97
C VAL A 242 -4.48 5.11 -41.40
N TRP A 243 -3.36 5.73 -41.79
CA TRP A 243 -3.32 7.04 -42.43
C TRP A 243 -4.01 7.04 -43.80
N GLY A 244 -4.82 8.06 -44.05
CA GLY A 244 -4.42 9.07 -45.03
C GLY A 244 -5.51 9.69 -45.90
N PHE A 245 -5.81 10.97 -45.67
CA PHE A 245 -5.95 11.83 -46.84
C PHE A 245 -4.60 11.78 -47.54
N ASP A 246 -4.51 11.12 -48.68
CA ASP A 246 -3.57 11.63 -49.67
C ASP A 246 -3.90 13.13 -49.79
N THR A 247 -3.01 14.00 -49.33
CA THR A 247 -3.25 15.45 -49.35
C THR A 247 -3.34 16.00 -50.77
N SER A 248 -3.25 15.12 -51.78
CA SER A 248 -3.71 15.41 -53.13
C SER A 248 -5.20 15.74 -53.16
N ASP A 249 -5.56 16.72 -54.00
CA ASP A 249 -6.96 17.03 -54.31
C ASP A 249 -7.67 15.74 -54.78
N GLY A 250 -8.55 15.18 -53.93
CA GLY A 250 -9.38 14.02 -54.26
C GLY A 250 -9.14 12.74 -53.47
N SER A 251 -8.38 12.75 -52.36
CA SER A 251 -8.38 11.59 -51.47
C SER A 251 -9.75 11.38 -50.79
N HIS A 252 -10.21 10.13 -50.82
CA HIS A 252 -11.52 9.70 -50.32
C HIS A 252 -11.40 8.72 -49.14
N GLU A 253 -10.23 8.63 -48.50
CA GLU A 253 -10.02 7.69 -47.42
C GLU A 253 -10.45 8.27 -46.06
N PRO A 254 -11.13 7.49 -45.21
CA PRO A 254 -11.49 7.92 -43.87
C PRO A 254 -10.32 7.85 -42.89
N LYS A 255 -10.25 8.82 -41.99
CA LYS A 255 -9.64 8.65 -40.67
C LYS A 255 -10.57 7.83 -39.78
N LEU A 256 -10.02 6.90 -39.01
CA LEU A 256 -10.75 6.12 -38.01
C LEU A 256 -10.37 6.59 -36.62
N TYR A 257 -11.38 6.87 -35.81
CA TYR A 257 -11.27 7.17 -34.39
C TYR A 257 -11.88 6.00 -33.63
N TRP A 258 -11.09 5.41 -32.74
CA TRP A 258 -11.58 4.37 -31.85
C TRP A 258 -11.56 4.86 -30.42
N ARG A 259 -12.77 5.03 -29.87
CA ARG A 259 -12.95 5.41 -28.47
C ARG A 259 -13.09 4.16 -27.60
N LEU A 260 -12.10 3.92 -26.76
CA LEU A 260 -12.04 2.85 -25.77
C LEU A 260 -12.33 3.42 -24.37
N SER A 261 -12.91 2.60 -23.50
CA SER A 261 -13.03 2.90 -22.07
C SER A 261 -12.28 1.84 -21.28
N GLU A 262 -11.51 2.25 -20.27
CA GLU A 262 -10.82 1.33 -19.37
C GLU A 262 -11.75 0.28 -18.76
N THR A 263 -12.92 0.71 -18.28
CA THR A 263 -13.93 -0.16 -17.65
C THR A 263 -14.61 -1.16 -18.60
N GLU A 264 -14.60 -0.87 -19.90
CA GLU A 264 -15.16 -1.75 -20.94
C GLU A 264 -14.09 -2.67 -21.54
N LEU A 265 -12.86 -2.17 -21.62
CA LEU A 265 -11.71 -2.87 -22.18
C LEU A 265 -11.15 -3.93 -21.22
N PHE A 266 -11.07 -3.61 -19.93
CA PHE A 266 -10.41 -4.46 -18.94
C PHE A 266 -11.35 -4.94 -17.85
N SER A 267 -11.27 -6.25 -17.58
CA SER A 267 -11.86 -6.85 -16.39
C SER A 267 -10.90 -7.87 -15.80
N LEU A 268 -10.96 -8.08 -14.49
CA LEU A 268 -10.16 -9.06 -13.78
C LEU A 268 -11.09 -10.10 -13.15
N ALA A 269 -10.90 -11.37 -13.48
CA ALA A 269 -11.68 -12.47 -12.94
C ALA A 269 -10.84 -13.34 -12.01
N PRO A 270 -11.06 -13.29 -10.68
CA PRO A 270 -10.51 -14.30 -9.77
C PRO A 270 -10.94 -15.71 -10.25
N VAL A 271 -10.07 -16.72 -10.10
CA VAL A 271 -10.33 -18.08 -10.65
C VAL A 271 -11.67 -18.68 -10.19
N ASP A 272 -12.12 -18.34 -8.97
CA ASP A 272 -13.38 -18.82 -8.39
C ASP A 272 -14.39 -17.68 -8.15
N GLY A 273 -14.21 -16.52 -8.80
CA GLY A 273 -15.01 -15.31 -8.58
C GLY A 273 -15.67 -14.77 -9.84
N ASP A 274 -16.57 -13.80 -9.63
CA ASP A 274 -17.15 -13.01 -10.72
C ASP A 274 -16.11 -11.99 -11.24
N PRO A 275 -16.10 -11.67 -12.55
CA PRO A 275 -15.25 -10.63 -13.09
C PRO A 275 -15.54 -9.27 -12.47
N VAL A 276 -14.49 -8.54 -12.14
CA VAL A 276 -14.53 -7.18 -11.62
C VAL A 276 -14.00 -6.24 -12.70
N ALA A 277 -14.72 -5.15 -12.97
CA ALA A 277 -14.22 -4.13 -13.91
C ALA A 277 -13.06 -3.35 -13.29
N ALA A 278 -12.19 -2.79 -14.14
CA ALA A 278 -11.17 -1.85 -13.69
C ALA A 278 -11.82 -0.61 -13.05
N VAL A 279 -11.19 -0.07 -12.02
CA VAL A 279 -11.54 1.21 -11.40
C VAL A 279 -10.81 2.30 -12.16
N GLY A 280 -11.56 3.02 -13.00
CA GLY A 280 -11.03 4.13 -13.79
C GLY A 280 -12.14 4.78 -14.61
N GLU A 281 -11.93 6.02 -15.03
CA GLU A 281 -12.82 6.74 -15.95
C GLU A 281 -12.09 7.11 -17.25
N GLU A 282 -10.87 6.61 -17.43
CA GLU A 282 -10.06 6.96 -18.59
C GLU A 282 -10.75 6.46 -19.86
N THR A 283 -10.96 7.40 -20.77
CA THR A 283 -11.40 7.08 -22.13
C THR A 283 -10.30 7.46 -23.09
N PHE A 284 -9.88 6.47 -23.86
CA PHE A 284 -8.84 6.62 -24.84
C PHE A 284 -9.51 6.91 -26.17
N VAL A 285 -9.19 8.06 -26.77
CA VAL A 285 -9.47 8.26 -28.19
C VAL A 285 -8.18 7.98 -28.91
N VAL A 286 -8.16 6.88 -29.63
CA VAL A 286 -7.10 6.58 -30.57
C VAL A 286 -7.26 7.56 -31.72
N ASP A 287 -6.44 8.59 -31.72
CA ASP A 287 -6.31 9.61 -32.75
C ASP A 287 -4.81 9.86 -33.00
N GLU A 288 -4.50 10.27 -34.22
CA GLU A 288 -3.17 10.61 -34.69
C GLU A 288 -2.50 11.65 -33.77
N SER A 289 -1.35 11.31 -33.18
CA SER A 289 -0.37 12.34 -32.84
C SER A 289 1.06 11.91 -33.20
N ALA A 290 1.50 12.30 -34.40
CA ALA A 290 2.68 13.15 -34.62
C ALA A 290 3.15 13.03 -36.08
N ASP A 291 3.05 14.17 -36.78
CA ASP A 291 3.78 14.58 -37.98
C ASP A 291 4.61 13.51 -38.71
N TYR A 292 4.06 13.07 -39.85
CA TYR A 292 4.75 12.71 -41.08
C TYR A 292 6.28 12.93 -41.08
N THR A 293 7.06 11.88 -40.76
CA THR A 293 8.29 11.53 -41.52
C THR A 293 8.62 10.03 -41.45
N GLY A 294 7.86 9.18 -42.15
CA GLY A 294 8.41 7.94 -42.74
C GLY A 294 8.86 6.78 -41.83
N SER A 295 8.30 6.62 -40.62
CA SER A 295 8.29 5.33 -39.91
C SER A 295 6.84 4.91 -39.66
N THR A 296 6.48 3.67 -40.01
CA THR A 296 5.12 3.09 -39.94
C THR A 296 4.66 2.73 -38.53
N GLU A 297 5.09 3.47 -37.51
CA GLU A 297 4.68 3.24 -36.12
C GLU A 297 4.18 4.58 -35.58
N THR A 298 2.88 4.84 -35.71
CA THR A 298 2.21 5.94 -35.00
C THR A 298 1.88 5.47 -33.60
N GLU A 299 2.66 5.97 -32.64
CA GLU A 299 2.51 5.74 -31.22
C GLU A 299 1.31 6.55 -30.67
N PHE A 300 0.12 5.94 -30.67
CA PHE A 300 -0.72 6.08 -29.48
C PHE A 300 0.10 5.41 -28.38
N THR A 301 0.62 6.16 -27.42
CA THR A 301 1.34 5.59 -26.27
C THR A 301 0.91 6.40 -25.05
N PRO A 302 -0.19 6.06 -24.37
CA PRO A 302 -0.25 6.42 -22.97
C PRO A 302 0.99 5.77 -22.36
N GLY A 303 1.96 6.58 -21.90
CA GLY A 303 3.30 6.11 -21.54
C GLY A 303 3.27 4.83 -20.69
N GLU A 304 2.41 4.87 -19.68
CA GLU A 304 1.95 3.74 -18.88
C GLU A 304 0.61 4.16 -18.26
N ILE A 305 -0.41 3.30 -18.32
CA ILE A 305 -1.60 3.38 -17.46
C ILE A 305 -1.50 2.30 -16.40
N ARG A 306 -2.16 2.52 -15.26
CA ARG A 306 -2.26 1.53 -14.20
C ARG A 306 -3.72 1.20 -13.98
N LEU A 307 -4.08 -0.04 -14.31
CA LEU A 307 -5.40 -0.57 -14.04
C LEU A 307 -5.50 -0.96 -12.58
N TRP A 308 -6.62 -0.66 -11.94
CA TRP A 308 -6.88 -1.03 -10.55
C TRP A 308 -8.12 -1.90 -10.42
N PHE A 309 -8.03 -2.97 -9.63
CA PHE A 309 -9.14 -3.88 -9.37
C PHE A 309 -9.24 -4.14 -7.88
N GLU A 310 -10.44 -4.03 -7.31
CA GLU A 310 -10.70 -4.49 -5.95
C GLU A 310 -11.16 -5.95 -5.99
N VAL A 311 -10.44 -6.86 -5.35
CA VAL A 311 -10.75 -8.29 -5.34
C VAL A 311 -10.69 -8.86 -3.92
N PRO A 312 -11.30 -10.04 -3.66
CA PRO A 312 -11.15 -10.71 -2.37
C PRO A 312 -9.69 -10.97 -2.01
N GLU A 313 -9.34 -10.84 -0.73
CA GLU A 313 -7.97 -10.97 -0.23
C GLU A 313 -7.37 -12.37 -0.46
N GLU A 314 -8.18 -13.40 -0.58
CA GLU A 314 -7.73 -14.76 -0.88
C GLU A 314 -7.33 -14.97 -2.36
N THR A 315 -7.46 -13.93 -3.20
CA THR A 315 -7.13 -14.01 -4.63
C THR A 315 -5.63 -14.19 -4.85
N VAL A 316 -5.23 -15.44 -5.08
CA VAL A 316 -3.85 -15.84 -5.45
C VAL A 316 -3.68 -16.06 -6.95
N THR A 317 -4.78 -16.16 -7.71
CA THR A 317 -4.76 -16.27 -9.16
C THR A 317 -5.98 -15.56 -9.75
N ALA A 318 -5.77 -14.78 -10.81
CA ALA A 318 -6.83 -14.08 -11.53
C ALA A 318 -6.50 -14.01 -13.03
N ASN A 319 -7.52 -13.92 -13.88
CA ASN A 319 -7.37 -13.71 -15.31
C ASN A 319 -7.71 -12.27 -15.65
N LEU A 320 -6.73 -11.52 -16.15
CA LEU A 320 -6.96 -10.22 -16.78
C LEU A 320 -7.53 -10.48 -18.17
N ARG A 321 -8.79 -10.09 -18.35
CA ARG A 321 -9.48 -10.18 -19.63
C ARG A 321 -9.44 -8.83 -20.34
N ILE A 322 -9.00 -8.86 -21.58
CA ILE A 322 -8.93 -7.72 -22.50
C ILE A 322 -10.00 -7.92 -23.56
N THR A 323 -11.00 -7.04 -23.61
CA THR A 323 -12.13 -7.12 -24.55
C THR A 323 -12.18 -5.83 -25.36
N PRO A 324 -11.47 -5.73 -26.50
CA PRO A 324 -11.48 -4.52 -27.29
C PRO A 324 -12.87 -4.25 -27.84
N SER A 325 -13.55 -3.32 -27.17
CA SER A 325 -14.88 -2.86 -27.51
C SER A 325 -14.89 -1.36 -27.33
N GLY A 326 -15.65 -0.67 -28.17
CA GLY A 326 -15.65 0.78 -28.16
C GLY A 326 -16.37 1.37 -29.35
N GLN A 327 -16.54 2.68 -29.30
CA GLN A 327 -17.21 3.41 -30.37
C GLN A 327 -16.21 3.72 -31.48
N LEU A 328 -16.54 3.32 -32.71
CA LEU A 328 -15.82 3.72 -33.90
C LEU A 328 -16.52 4.91 -34.58
N THR A 329 -15.78 5.98 -34.80
CA THR A 329 -16.21 7.09 -35.66
C THR A 329 -15.22 7.26 -36.81
N ALA A 330 -15.69 7.74 -37.93
CA ALA A 330 -14.86 7.90 -39.12
C ALA A 330 -14.98 9.33 -39.66
N GLU A 331 -13.90 9.90 -40.19
CA GLU A 331 -13.86 11.26 -40.71
C GLU A 331 -13.23 11.31 -42.11
N TRP A 332 -13.95 11.93 -43.04
CA TRP A 332 -13.56 12.21 -44.42
C TRP A 332 -13.34 13.72 -44.59
N ALA A 333 -12.85 14.14 -45.76
CA ALA A 333 -12.31 15.48 -45.98
C ALA A 333 -13.33 16.59 -45.67
N ASP A 334 -14.61 16.30 -45.89
CA ASP A 334 -15.74 17.22 -45.70
C ASP A 334 -16.95 16.57 -45.01
N ALA A 335 -16.79 15.38 -44.41
CA ALA A 335 -17.89 14.65 -43.79
C ALA A 335 -17.44 13.81 -42.59
N THR A 336 -18.28 13.76 -41.56
CA THR A 336 -18.17 12.79 -40.46
C THR A 336 -19.09 11.61 -40.74
N GLY A 337 -18.61 10.41 -40.48
CA GLY A 337 -19.32 9.17 -40.65
C GLY A 337 -19.16 8.24 -39.45
N SER A 338 -19.50 6.98 -39.64
CA SER A 338 -19.41 5.93 -38.63
C SER A 338 -18.48 4.82 -39.08
N GLY A 339 -17.82 4.18 -38.11
CA GLY A 339 -17.17 2.89 -38.32
C GLY A 339 -18.01 1.77 -37.68
N SER A 340 -17.99 0.59 -38.28
CA SER A 340 -18.52 -0.63 -37.67
C SER A 340 -17.55 -1.78 -37.89
N TRP A 341 -17.39 -2.63 -36.86
CA TRP A 341 -16.62 -3.85 -36.98
C TRP A 341 -17.33 -4.85 -37.89
N ASP A 342 -16.62 -5.29 -38.92
CA ASP A 342 -16.97 -6.49 -39.68
C ASP A 342 -16.43 -7.73 -38.97
N VAL A 343 -15.24 -7.59 -38.39
CA VAL A 343 -14.58 -8.57 -37.52
C VAL A 343 -13.99 -7.80 -36.35
N GLU A 344 -14.49 -8.05 -35.14
CA GLU A 344 -13.91 -7.46 -33.92
C GLU A 344 -12.56 -8.12 -33.60
N PRO A 345 -11.59 -7.38 -33.02
CA PRO A 345 -10.40 -7.99 -32.44
C PRO A 345 -10.78 -9.04 -31.40
N GLU A 346 -10.09 -10.19 -31.38
CA GLU A 346 -10.41 -11.26 -30.44
C GLU A 346 -10.15 -10.82 -28.99
N SER A 347 -10.98 -11.26 -28.05
CA SER A 347 -10.71 -11.02 -26.63
C SER A 347 -9.52 -11.86 -26.16
N GLY A 348 -8.65 -11.28 -25.35
CA GLY A 348 -7.52 -11.96 -24.73
C GLY A 348 -7.75 -12.25 -23.24
N GLU A 349 -7.10 -13.29 -22.73
CA GLU A 349 -7.01 -13.58 -21.29
C GLU A 349 -5.56 -13.82 -20.89
N ILE A 350 -5.13 -13.15 -19.83
CA ILE A 350 -3.78 -13.23 -19.28
C ILE A 350 -3.89 -13.69 -17.82
N THR A 351 -3.31 -14.84 -17.49
CA THR A 351 -3.34 -15.35 -16.11
C THR A 351 -2.26 -14.69 -15.26
N LEU A 352 -2.70 -14.02 -14.20
CA LEU A 352 -1.87 -13.45 -13.14
C LEU A 352 -1.83 -14.42 -11.95
N THR A 353 -0.64 -14.81 -11.50
CA THR A 353 -0.45 -15.67 -10.33
C THR A 353 0.39 -14.93 -9.30
N PHE A 354 -0.18 -14.68 -8.12
CA PHE A 354 0.46 -13.98 -7.00
C PHE A 354 1.17 -14.97 -6.09
N ARG A 355 2.27 -14.56 -5.47
CA ARG A 355 3.14 -15.43 -4.65
C ARG A 355 2.81 -15.43 -3.17
#